data_AF-A0ABD0M2B0-F1
#
_entry.id   AF-A0ABD0M2B0-F1
#
_cell.length_a   1.000
_cell.length_b   1.000
_cell.length_c   1.000
_cell.angle_alpha   90.00
_cell.angle_beta   90.00
_cell.angle_gamma   90.00
#
_symmetry.space_group_name_H-M   'P 1'
#
loop_
_entity.id
_entity.type
_entity.pdbx_description
1 polymer ?
#
loop_
_entity_poly.entity_id
_entity_poly.type
_entity_poly.pdbx_seq_one_letter_code
_entity_poly.pdbx_strand_id
1 'polypeptide(L)'
;MEAVRYGPGGTDDYLGENPSPFVLSSEIILPRLAAIASANNQMANETKRADIARQLFDAYSAMSCCFLNEQLILEAMLPGLRCLRQDLVTIAPEHEEVVSSMIRDYETKLDMSRTERSGSVLGSSADDMRARVMSRIKDTTSKANISNIFNRKK
;
A
#
# COMPACT_ATOMS: atom_id res chain seq x y z
N MET A 1 15.08 46.65 28.01
CA MET A 1 13.61 46.59 28.06
C MET A 1 13.12 46.95 26.66
N GLU A 2 13.09 45.97 25.75
CA GLU A 2 11.90 45.18 25.35
C GLU A 2 10.73 46.06 24.90
N ALA A 3 10.06 45.87 23.75
CA ALA A 3 9.82 44.62 23.04
C ALA A 3 9.61 44.86 21.53
N VAL A 4 10.25 44.03 20.70
CA VAL A 4 9.90 43.86 19.28
C VAL A 4 8.84 42.76 19.21
N ARG A 5 7.63 43.11 18.78
CA ARG A 5 6.56 42.14 18.55
C ARG A 5 6.90 41.28 17.33
N TYR A 6 7.25 40.03 17.55
CA TYR A 6 7.19 38.99 16.53
C TYR A 6 5.77 38.42 16.49
N GLY A 7 5.06 38.66 15.37
CA GLY A 7 3.87 37.90 15.00
C GLY A 7 4.27 36.60 14.30
N PRO A 8 3.46 35.53 14.39
CA PRO A 8 3.82 34.23 13.84
C PRO A 8 3.86 34.29 12.31
N GLY A 9 5.00 33.87 11.75
CA GLY A 9 5.22 33.78 10.32
C GLY A 9 4.24 32.79 9.68
N GLY A 10 3.50 33.27 8.69
CA GLY A 10 2.82 32.41 7.72
C GLY A 10 3.88 31.69 6.89
N THR A 11 3.98 30.38 7.08
CA THR A 11 4.67 29.46 6.20
C THR A 11 3.75 29.14 5.02
N ASP A 12 3.75 29.99 4.00
CA ASP A 12 3.20 29.65 2.70
C ASP A 12 4.08 30.31 1.65
N ASP A 13 5.09 29.57 1.19
CA ASP A 13 5.73 29.81 -0.11
C ASP A 13 6.57 28.57 -0.47
N TYR A 14 5.90 27.64 -1.15
CA TYR A 14 6.39 26.76 -2.21
C TYR A 14 7.87 26.36 -2.14
N LEU A 15 8.15 25.28 -1.38
CA LEU A 15 9.16 24.33 -1.83
C LEU A 15 8.66 23.77 -3.16
N GLY A 16 9.09 24.38 -4.26
CA GLY A 16 9.09 23.74 -5.56
C GLY A 16 9.78 22.39 -5.40
N GLU A 17 8.99 21.33 -5.37
CA GLU A 17 9.41 19.94 -5.41
C GLU A 17 10.22 19.75 -6.69
N ASN A 18 11.52 20.06 -6.65
CA ASN A 18 12.44 19.51 -7.63
C ASN A 18 12.47 18.01 -7.32
N PRO A 19 11.89 17.15 -8.18
CA PRO A 19 11.95 15.73 -7.95
C PRO A 19 13.43 15.36 -7.84
N SER A 20 13.77 14.69 -6.73
CA SER A 20 15.16 14.28 -6.51
C SER A 20 15.67 13.52 -7.75
N PRO A 21 16.95 13.65 -8.13
CA PRO A 21 17.47 13.07 -9.38
C PRO A 21 17.23 11.55 -9.49
N PHE A 22 17.09 10.87 -8.35
CA PHE A 22 16.76 9.44 -8.25
C PHE A 22 15.30 9.12 -8.58
N VAL A 23 14.35 9.99 -8.24
CA VAL A 23 12.93 9.82 -8.56
C VAL A 23 12.71 10.00 -10.07
N LEU A 24 13.32 11.03 -10.67
CA LEU A 24 13.29 11.23 -12.12
C LEU A 24 13.88 10.05 -12.89
N SER A 25 14.97 9.50 -12.38
CA SER A 25 15.59 8.30 -12.95
C SER A 25 14.62 7.13 -12.86
N SER A 26 13.95 6.94 -11.71
CA SER A 26 12.99 5.85 -11.52
C SER A 26 11.79 5.93 -12.46
N GLU A 27 11.28 7.14 -12.74
CA GLU A 27 10.19 7.36 -13.69
C GLU A 27 10.55 6.98 -15.14
N ILE A 28 11.82 7.11 -15.52
CA ILE A 28 12.29 6.74 -16.87
C ILE A 28 12.74 5.28 -16.92
N ILE A 29 13.35 4.78 -15.84
CA ILE A 29 13.95 3.44 -15.78
C ILE A 29 12.87 2.36 -15.68
N LEU A 30 11.82 2.55 -14.89
CA LEU A 30 10.81 1.52 -14.67
C LEU A 30 10.05 1.10 -15.93
N PRO A 31 9.55 2.03 -16.77
CA PRO A 31 8.94 1.68 -18.04
C PRO A 31 9.89 0.90 -18.96
N ARG A 32 11.19 1.23 -18.92
CA ARG A 32 12.22 0.54 -19.70
C ARG A 32 12.46 -0.88 -19.18
N LEU A 33 12.55 -1.07 -17.87
CA LEU A 33 12.66 -2.39 -17.24
C LEU A 33 11.45 -3.27 -17.57
N ALA A 34 10.23 -2.72 -17.50
CA ALA A 34 9.01 -3.45 -17.83
C ALA A 34 8.98 -3.89 -19.30
N ALA A 35 9.42 -3.01 -20.23
CA ALA A 35 9.54 -3.36 -21.63
C ALA A 35 10.56 -4.48 -21.88
N ILE A 36 11.71 -4.44 -21.20
CA ILE A 36 12.74 -5.49 -21.27
C ILE A 36 12.19 -6.81 -20.71
N ALA A 37 11.50 -6.80 -19.57
CA ALA A 37 10.90 -7.99 -18.98
C ALA A 37 9.84 -8.63 -19.89
N SER A 38 9.01 -7.81 -20.54
CA SER A 38 8.03 -8.30 -21.53
C SER A 38 8.70 -8.92 -22.76
N ALA A 39 9.75 -8.28 -23.29
CA ALA A 39 10.52 -8.80 -24.41
C ALA A 39 11.27 -10.10 -24.05
N ASN A 40 11.78 -10.20 -22.82
CA ASN A 40 12.54 -11.34 -22.33
C ASN A 40 11.74 -12.65 -22.38
N ASN A 41 10.46 -12.58 -21.99
CA ASN A 41 9.55 -13.74 -22.05
C ASN A 41 9.35 -14.30 -23.47
N GLN A 42 9.59 -13.50 -24.51
CA GLN A 42 9.48 -13.92 -25.91
C GLN A 42 10.80 -14.45 -26.48
N MET A 43 11.89 -14.44 -25.70
CA MET A 43 13.19 -14.89 -26.16
C MET A 43 13.26 -16.41 -26.23
N ALA A 44 13.58 -16.92 -27.42
CA ALA A 44 13.82 -18.34 -27.66
C ALA A 44 15.17 -18.82 -27.10
N ASN A 45 16.13 -17.92 -26.88
CA ASN A 45 17.44 -18.27 -26.35
C ASN A 45 17.41 -18.28 -24.82
N GLU A 46 17.36 -19.47 -24.24
CA GLU A 46 17.20 -19.66 -22.79
C GLU A 46 18.38 -19.12 -21.97
N THR A 47 19.61 -19.22 -22.49
CA THR A 47 20.79 -18.69 -21.80
C THR A 47 20.74 -17.17 -21.67
N LYS A 48 20.38 -16.48 -22.76
CA LYS A 48 20.21 -15.02 -22.74
C LYS A 48 19.00 -14.61 -21.91
N ARG A 49 17.90 -15.38 -21.98
CA ARG A 49 16.69 -15.15 -21.19
C ARG A 49 17.00 -15.20 -19.69
N ALA A 50 17.80 -16.18 -19.27
CA ALA A 50 18.23 -16.34 -17.89
C ALA A 50 19.13 -15.19 -17.40
N ASP A 51 20.08 -14.76 -18.24
CA ASP A 51 20.98 -13.66 -17.91
C ASP A 51 20.21 -12.33 -17.71
N ILE A 52 19.31 -12.02 -18.65
CA ILE A 52 18.45 -10.83 -18.57
C ILE A 52 17.49 -10.93 -17.37
N ALA A 53 16.88 -12.09 -17.11
CA ALA A 53 16.01 -12.27 -15.95
C ALA A 53 16.75 -12.02 -14.63
N ARG A 54 18.01 -12.45 -14.52
CA ARG A 54 18.83 -12.20 -13.32
C ARG A 54 19.19 -10.72 -13.18
N GLN A 55 19.56 -10.05 -14.26
CA GLN A 55 19.79 -8.60 -14.25
C GLN A 55 18.52 -7.81 -13.90
N LEU A 56 17.36 -8.22 -14.42
CA LEU A 56 16.08 -7.63 -14.08
C LEU A 56 15.76 -7.80 -12.59
N PHE A 57 16.04 -8.98 -12.02
CA PHE A 57 15.86 -9.23 -10.58
C PHE A 57 16.71 -8.29 -9.72
N ASP A 58 17.99 -8.12 -10.05
CA ASP A 58 18.87 -7.20 -9.32
C ASP A 58 18.39 -5.75 -9.44
N ALA A 59 17.97 -5.33 -10.64
CA ALA A 59 17.43 -3.99 -10.87
C ALA A 59 16.14 -3.74 -10.07
N TYR A 60 15.17 -4.67 -10.13
CA TYR A 60 13.92 -4.54 -9.38
C TYR A 60 14.13 -4.59 -7.87
N SER A 61 15.11 -5.37 -7.40
CA SER A 61 15.52 -5.39 -5.99
C SER A 61 16.12 -4.06 -5.55
N ALA A 62 16.96 -3.42 -6.36
CA ALA A 62 17.48 -2.08 -6.06
C ALA A 62 16.37 -1.01 -6.06
N MET A 63 15.41 -1.13 -6.97
CA MET A 63 14.26 -0.23 -7.07
C MET A 63 13.24 -0.42 -5.94
N SER A 64 13.25 -1.56 -5.24
CA SER A 64 12.35 -1.83 -4.11
C SER A 64 12.51 -0.85 -2.95
N CYS A 65 13.69 -0.23 -2.83
CA CYS A 65 14.01 0.79 -1.82
C CYS A 65 13.66 2.21 -2.27
N CYS A 66 13.20 2.39 -3.52
CA CYS A 66 12.88 3.71 -4.07
C CYS A 66 11.46 4.15 -3.68
N PHE A 67 11.29 5.45 -3.46
CA PHE A 67 9.96 6.03 -3.32
C PHE A 67 9.31 6.14 -4.70
N LEU A 68 8.33 5.27 -4.97
CA LEU A 68 7.60 5.21 -6.23
C LEU A 68 6.18 5.71 -6.03
N ASN A 69 5.70 6.53 -6.96
CA ASN A 69 4.31 6.97 -6.96
C ASN A 69 3.36 5.83 -7.38
N GLU A 70 2.10 5.87 -6.93
CA GLU A 70 1.10 4.82 -7.16
C GLU A 70 0.91 4.50 -8.65
N GLN A 71 0.89 5.55 -9.47
CA GLN A 71 0.74 5.42 -10.92
C GLN A 71 1.90 4.64 -11.54
N LEU A 72 3.14 4.93 -11.14
CA LEU A 72 4.32 4.24 -11.63
C LEU A 72 4.36 2.77 -11.18
N ILE A 73 3.84 2.50 -9.98
CA ILE A 73 3.72 1.13 -9.46
C ILE A 73 2.75 0.32 -10.33
N LEU A 74 1.58 0.90 -10.65
CA LEU A 74 0.54 0.26 -11.46
C LEU A 74 0.96 0.07 -12.92
N GLU A 75 1.56 1.09 -13.53
CA GLU A 75 1.84 1.11 -14.98
C GLU A 75 3.15 0.41 -15.36
N ALA A 76 4.14 0.38 -14.47
CA ALA A 76 5.47 -0.15 -14.81
C ALA A 76 5.96 -1.22 -13.82
N MET A 77 5.86 -0.97 -12.51
CA MET A 77 6.46 -1.86 -11.51
C MET A 77 5.77 -3.24 -11.46
N LEU A 78 4.46 -3.28 -11.23
CA LEU A 78 3.69 -4.52 -11.16
C LEU A 78 3.70 -5.32 -12.46
N PRO A 79 3.42 -4.76 -13.66
CA PRO A 79 3.47 -5.53 -14.90
C PRO A 79 4.88 -6.07 -15.18
N GLY A 80 5.91 -5.30 -14.85
CA GLY A 80 7.31 -5.72 -14.97
C GLY A 80 7.68 -6.88 -14.05
N LEU A 81 7.32 -6.79 -12.77
CA LEU A 81 7.52 -7.88 -11.79
C LEU A 81 6.75 -9.14 -12.18
N ARG A 82 5.51 -9.01 -12.69
CA ARG A 82 4.73 -10.17 -13.17
C ARG A 82 5.40 -10.85 -14.37
N CYS A 83 5.95 -10.07 -15.30
CA CYS A 83 6.73 -10.60 -16.42
C CYS A 83 8.00 -11.31 -15.92
N LEU A 84 8.75 -10.69 -15.01
CA LEU A 84 9.96 -11.29 -14.44
C LEU A 84 9.65 -12.58 -13.67
N ARG A 85 8.56 -12.62 -12.91
CA ARG A 85 8.13 -13.82 -12.17
C ARG A 85 7.95 -15.01 -13.11
N GLN A 86 7.34 -14.79 -14.28
CA GLN A 86 7.12 -15.85 -15.26
C GLN A 86 8.43 -16.50 -15.72
N ASP A 87 9.46 -15.69 -15.96
CA ASP A 87 10.81 -16.16 -16.28
C ASP A 87 11.42 -16.92 -15.09
N LEU A 88 11.37 -16.34 -13.88
CA LEU A 88 12.01 -16.88 -12.68
C LEU A 88 11.42 -18.22 -12.21
N VAL A 89 10.13 -18.48 -12.44
CA VAL A 89 9.53 -19.81 -12.17
C VAL A 89 10.32 -20.94 -12.81
N THR A 90 10.85 -20.70 -14.02
CA THR A 90 11.62 -21.71 -14.78
C THR A 90 13.12 -21.60 -14.58
N ILE A 91 13.63 -20.39 -14.35
CA ILE A 91 15.07 -20.09 -14.32
C ILE A 91 15.66 -20.22 -12.91
N ALA A 92 14.97 -19.70 -11.90
CA ALA A 92 15.45 -19.63 -10.52
C ALA A 92 14.25 -19.51 -9.55
N PRO A 93 13.59 -20.64 -9.23
CA PRO A 93 12.39 -20.63 -8.38
C PRO A 93 12.66 -20.08 -6.97
N GLU A 94 13.91 -20.13 -6.49
CA GLU A 94 14.33 -19.49 -5.24
C GLU A 94 14.17 -17.95 -5.25
N HIS A 95 14.29 -17.30 -6.41
CA HIS A 95 14.10 -15.86 -6.55
C HIS A 95 12.65 -15.49 -6.85
N GLU A 96 11.85 -16.45 -7.32
CA GLU A 96 10.42 -16.26 -7.59
C GLU A 96 9.66 -15.83 -6.34
N GLU A 97 9.93 -16.46 -5.19
CA GLU A 97 9.26 -16.14 -3.92
C GLU A 97 9.49 -14.68 -3.49
N VAL A 98 10.70 -14.17 -3.74
CA VAL A 98 11.07 -12.78 -3.45
C VAL A 98 10.27 -11.83 -4.34
N VAL A 99 10.21 -12.09 -5.65
CA VAL A 99 9.43 -11.28 -6.60
C VAL A 99 7.94 -11.35 -6.30
N SER A 100 7.43 -12.53 -5.96
CA SER A 100 6.03 -12.72 -5.53
C SER A 100 5.71 -11.93 -4.26
N SER A 101 6.65 -11.85 -3.31
CA SER A 101 6.50 -11.02 -2.11
C SER A 101 6.51 -9.53 -2.45
N MET A 102 7.40 -9.07 -3.35
CA MET A 102 7.41 -7.69 -3.83
C MET A 102 6.07 -7.32 -4.49
N ILE A 103 5.52 -8.17 -5.35
CA ILE A 103 4.22 -7.95 -6.00
C ILE A 103 3.12 -7.73 -4.94
N ARG A 104 3.05 -8.59 -3.92
CA ARG A 104 2.06 -8.48 -2.84
C ARG A 104 2.23 -7.21 -2.01
N ASP A 105 3.47 -6.82 -1.72
CA ASP A 105 3.76 -5.60 -0.98
C ASP A 105 3.27 -4.35 -1.73
N TYR A 106 3.55 -4.27 -3.02
CA TYR A 106 3.07 -3.18 -3.88
C TYR A 106 1.54 -3.17 -4.04
N GLU A 107 0.91 -4.34 -4.18
CA GLU A 107 -0.57 -4.43 -4.25
C GLU A 107 -1.21 -3.98 -2.93
N THR A 108 -0.66 -4.39 -1.79
CA THR A 108 -1.12 -3.96 -0.46
C THR A 108 -0.93 -2.46 -0.26
N LYS A 109 0.23 -1.92 -0.67
CA LYS A 109 0.54 -0.49 -0.59
C LYS A 109 -0.44 0.37 -1.39
N LEU A 110 -0.86 -0.10 -2.57
CA LEU A 110 -1.88 0.56 -3.39
C LEU A 110 -3.28 0.50 -2.75
N ASP A 111 -3.64 -0.63 -2.14
CA ASP A 111 -4.93 -0.81 -1.48
C ASP A 111 -5.06 0.08 -0.22
N MET A 112 -3.97 0.18 0.57
CA MET A 112 -3.88 1.09 1.71
C MET A 112 -4.04 2.55 1.30
N SER A 113 -3.34 3.01 0.25
CA SER A 113 -3.49 4.39 -0.25
C SER A 113 -4.92 4.70 -0.72
N ARG A 114 -5.60 3.70 -1.31
CA ARG A 114 -7.00 3.85 -1.74
C ARG A 114 -7.96 3.90 -0.56
N THR A 115 -7.70 3.12 0.50
CA THR A 115 -8.50 3.09 1.73
C THR A 115 -8.38 4.41 2.50
N GLU A 116 -7.17 4.96 2.63
CA GLU A 116 -6.93 6.26 3.27
C GLU A 116 -7.64 7.41 2.52
N ARG A 117 -7.61 7.40 1.18
CA ARG A 117 -8.35 8.36 0.34
C ARG A 117 -9.88 8.16 0.39
N SER A 118 -10.33 6.97 0.76
CA SER A 118 -11.75 6.61 0.88
C SER A 118 -12.25 6.64 2.33
N GLY A 119 -11.48 7.20 3.27
CA GLY A 119 -11.81 7.35 4.69
C GLY A 119 -13.08 8.14 5.04
N SER A 120 -13.95 8.40 4.05
CA SER A 120 -15.31 8.91 4.24
C SER A 120 -16.40 7.95 3.73
N VAL A 121 -16.18 6.63 3.63
CA VAL A 121 -17.28 5.67 3.38
C VAL A 121 -17.07 4.33 4.06
N LEU A 122 -17.94 4.07 5.02
CA LEU A 122 -18.22 2.84 5.76
C LEU A 122 -18.06 1.55 4.93
N GLY A 123 -17.46 0.51 5.53
CA GLY A 123 -17.78 -0.90 5.20
C GLY A 123 -16.59 -1.82 4.97
N SER A 124 -15.86 -2.17 6.03
CA SER A 124 -14.97 -3.33 6.06
C SER A 124 -15.78 -4.62 5.78
N SER A 125 -15.36 -5.42 4.81
CA SER A 125 -15.96 -6.71 4.46
C SER A 125 -15.02 -7.85 4.80
N ALA A 126 -15.48 -8.73 5.70
CA ALA A 126 -15.04 -10.12 5.96
C ALA A 126 -13.60 -10.29 6.50
N ASP A 127 -13.34 -10.88 7.67
CA ASP A 127 -13.82 -12.13 8.26
C ASP A 127 -13.56 -12.10 9.79
N ASP A 128 -14.48 -12.61 10.62
CA ASP A 128 -14.13 -13.66 11.59
C ASP A 128 -15.41 -14.34 12.15
N MET A 129 -15.40 -15.66 12.15
CA MET A 129 -16.44 -16.51 12.68
C MET A 129 -16.47 -16.46 14.22
N ARG A 130 -17.68 -16.54 14.79
CA ARG A 130 -18.04 -16.83 16.20
C ARG A 130 -18.40 -15.61 17.06
N ALA A 131 -19.67 -15.23 16.97
CA ALA A 131 -20.41 -14.77 18.14
C ALA A 131 -21.86 -15.29 18.10
N ARG A 132 -22.02 -16.62 18.16
CA ARG A 132 -23.25 -17.23 18.66
C ARG A 132 -23.27 -17.06 20.18
N VAL A 133 -23.76 -15.93 20.68
CA VAL A 133 -24.19 -15.80 22.08
C VAL A 133 -25.54 -15.07 22.10
N MET A 134 -26.58 -15.90 21.96
CA MET A 134 -27.85 -15.84 22.68
C MET A 134 -28.26 -14.48 23.28
N SER A 135 -28.99 -13.67 22.51
CA SER A 135 -29.91 -12.68 23.10
C SER A 135 -31.32 -13.28 23.15
N ARG A 136 -31.49 -14.27 24.04
CA ARG A 136 -32.78 -14.70 24.58
C ARG A 136 -32.63 -14.84 26.09
N ILE A 137 -32.54 -13.71 26.79
CA ILE A 137 -32.74 -13.61 28.23
C ILE A 137 -33.79 -12.50 28.39
N LYS A 138 -35.07 -12.85 28.28
CA LYS A 138 -35.91 -13.31 29.39
C LYS A 138 -36.17 -12.15 30.34
N ASP A 139 -37.31 -11.50 30.11
CA ASP A 139 -38.21 -10.99 31.15
C ASP A 139 -38.02 -11.74 32.46
N THR A 140 -37.44 -11.08 33.47
CA THR A 140 -37.74 -11.23 34.90
C THR A 140 -36.63 -10.56 35.70
N THR A 141 -36.86 -9.37 36.24
CA THR A 141 -36.35 -9.02 37.58
C THR A 141 -37.26 -7.94 38.16
N SER A 142 -38.13 -8.41 39.04
CA SER A 142 -38.92 -7.59 39.94
C SER A 142 -38.04 -6.96 41.02
N LYS A 143 -38.33 -5.69 41.33
CA LYS A 143 -38.49 -5.13 42.69
C LYS A 143 -37.23 -4.84 43.53
N ALA A 144 -36.93 -3.54 43.68
CA ALA A 144 -36.87 -2.80 44.96
C ALA A 144 -36.46 -1.32 44.68
N ASN A 145 -37.33 -0.31 44.90
CA ASN A 145 -37.50 0.47 46.14
C ASN A 145 -36.22 1.26 46.50
N ILE A 146 -36.14 2.58 46.31
CA ILE A 146 -36.54 3.72 47.20
C ILE A 146 -35.96 4.98 46.47
N SER A 147 -36.55 6.18 46.34
CA SER A 147 -37.19 7.04 47.33
C SER A 147 -37.93 8.20 46.66
N ASN A 148 -39.00 8.61 47.33
CA ASN A 148 -39.97 9.63 46.97
C ASN A 148 -39.43 11.06 47.27
N ILE A 149 -38.90 11.81 46.29
CA ILE A 149 -38.48 13.22 46.49
C ILE A 149 -38.77 14.06 45.24
N PHE A 150 -40.01 14.48 45.05
CA PHE A 150 -40.43 15.87 44.81
C PHE A 150 -41.93 15.87 44.49
N ASN A 151 -42.74 16.06 45.54
CA ASN A 151 -44.12 16.49 45.40
C ASN A 151 -44.16 17.79 44.59
N ARG A 152 -44.74 17.76 43.40
CA ARG A 152 -45.14 18.93 42.63
C ARG A 152 -46.67 19.05 42.68
N LYS A 153 -47.18 19.87 43.60
CA LYS A 153 -48.49 20.55 43.51
C LYS A 153 -48.21 22.01 43.93
N LYS A 154 -48.42 22.96 43.03
CA LYS A 154 -49.67 23.70 42.77
C LYS A 154 -50.13 24.44 44.01
#